data_AF-A0A1A2ESS3-F1
#
_entry.id   AF-A0A1A2ESS3-F1
#
_cell.length_a   1.000
_cell.length_b   1.000
_cell.length_c   1.000
_cell.angle_alpha   90.00
_cell.angle_beta   90.00
_cell.angle_gamma   90.00
#
_symmetry.space_group_name_H-M   'P 1'
#
loop_
_entity.id
_entity.type
_entity.pdbx_description
1 polymer ?
#
loop_
_entity_poly.entity_id
_entity_poly.type
_entity_poly.pdbx_seq_one_letter_code
_entity_poly.pdbx_strand_id
1 'polypeptide(L)'
;MALSLLAPAAPPAADPVAVGGDASPVLAKLDTLPIKGRAPKTGYERALFGQAWSDDVTVPEGHNGCDTRNDILRRDLVDIEIKPGSNDCVVASGVLNDPYTGTAIAFQRGRGTSRAVQIDHVVALSDAWQKGAQQWDETTRRNFANDPLNLQATSGPINEQKGDGDAATWLPPNKSYRYTYVSRIVEVKAVYGLWVTQAEHDAIARILSAVYGAPDQPPPPEQTPEATPPAEQTQTEPVPFAGPVDGAPAFFPNCAAARAAGAAPILAGQPGYRSGLDGDGDGIACE
;
A
#
# COMPACT_ATOMS: atom_id res chain seq x y z
N MET A 1 -18.25 62.12 10.22
CA MET A 1 -18.98 60.83 10.31
C MET A 1 -18.03 59.74 9.86
N ALA A 2 -17.50 58.94 10.79
CA ALA A 2 -16.63 57.81 10.47
C ALA A 2 -17.49 56.57 10.29
N LEU A 3 -17.40 55.95 9.11
CA LEU A 3 -18.07 54.69 8.80
C LEU A 3 -17.20 53.55 9.36
N SER A 4 -17.59 52.97 10.49
CA SER A 4 -16.96 51.75 11.02
C SER A 4 -17.40 50.56 10.17
N LEU A 5 -16.46 49.98 9.43
CA LEU A 5 -16.61 48.67 8.80
C LEU A 5 -16.47 47.59 9.89
N LEU A 6 -17.55 46.89 10.19
CA LEU A 6 -17.52 45.68 11.01
C LEU A 6 -16.94 44.52 10.18
N ALA A 7 -15.87 43.90 10.68
CA ALA A 7 -15.36 42.64 10.15
C ALA A 7 -16.38 41.51 10.44
N PRO A 8 -16.56 40.54 9.52
CA PRO A 8 -17.41 39.38 9.78
C PRO A 8 -16.80 38.51 10.89
N ALA A 9 -17.63 38.06 11.83
CA ALA A 9 -17.25 37.15 12.89
C ALA A 9 -16.79 35.81 12.31
N ALA A 10 -15.65 35.31 12.80
CA ALA A 10 -15.18 33.96 12.50
C ALA A 10 -16.22 32.92 12.97
N PRO A 11 -16.48 31.85 12.19
CA PRO A 11 -17.36 30.77 12.65
C PRO A 11 -16.76 30.11 13.89
N PRO A 12 -17.60 29.62 14.83
CA PRO A 12 -17.11 28.90 15.99
C PRO A 12 -16.30 27.68 15.54
N ALA A 13 -15.15 27.46 16.19
CA ALA A 13 -14.40 26.23 16.01
C ALA A 13 -15.32 25.04 16.28
N ALA A 14 -15.38 24.11 15.32
CA ALA A 14 -16.12 22.88 15.49
C ALA A 14 -15.59 22.13 16.73
N ASP A 15 -16.50 21.68 17.59
CA ASP A 15 -16.15 20.85 18.74
C ASP A 15 -15.33 19.64 18.29
N PRO A 16 -14.33 19.20 19.08
CA PRO A 16 -13.57 18.00 18.76
C PRO A 16 -14.53 16.80 18.76
N VAL A 17 -14.71 16.19 17.60
CA VAL A 17 -15.44 14.92 17.47
C VAL A 17 -14.70 13.88 18.31
N ALA A 18 -15.39 13.30 19.29
CA ALA A 18 -14.86 12.23 20.10
C ALA A 18 -14.44 11.06 19.20
N VAL A 19 -13.14 10.77 19.15
CA VAL A 19 -12.59 9.59 18.50
C VAL A 19 -12.85 8.41 19.42
N GLY A 20 -13.91 7.66 19.13
CA GLY A 20 -14.31 6.50 19.93
C GLY A 20 -15.50 5.77 19.30
N GLY A 21 -15.34 5.23 18.10
CA GLY A 21 -16.23 4.13 17.67
C GLY A 21 -15.91 2.90 18.53
N ASP A 22 -16.87 2.04 18.86
CA ASP A 22 -16.56 0.79 19.56
C ASP A 22 -15.86 -0.19 18.61
N ALA A 23 -14.66 -0.69 18.94
CA ALA A 23 -13.99 -1.73 18.15
C ALA A 23 -14.60 -3.12 18.35
N SER A 24 -15.54 -3.24 19.29
CA SER A 24 -16.21 -4.49 19.62
C SER A 24 -16.77 -5.23 18.39
N PRO A 25 -17.40 -4.58 17.39
CA PRO A 25 -17.90 -5.28 16.21
C PRO A 25 -16.79 -5.80 15.28
N VAL A 26 -15.67 -5.07 15.15
CA VAL A 26 -14.55 -5.49 14.29
C VAL A 26 -13.77 -6.62 14.96
N LEU A 27 -13.54 -6.55 16.27
CA LEU A 27 -12.96 -7.64 17.04
C LEU A 27 -13.83 -8.89 16.97
N ALA A 28 -15.15 -8.75 17.15
CA ALA A 28 -16.07 -9.88 17.02
C ALA A 28 -16.04 -10.50 15.61
N LYS A 29 -15.89 -9.68 14.56
CA LYS A 29 -15.72 -10.18 13.19
C LYS A 29 -14.38 -10.87 12.99
N LEU A 30 -13.29 -10.32 13.54
CA LEU A 30 -11.97 -10.95 13.53
C LEU A 30 -12.02 -12.34 14.16
N ASP A 31 -12.72 -12.51 15.28
CA ASP A 31 -12.89 -13.80 15.98
C ASP A 31 -13.64 -14.85 15.14
N THR A 32 -14.37 -14.44 14.09
CA THR A 32 -15.02 -15.37 13.15
C THR A 32 -14.10 -15.88 12.04
N LEU A 33 -12.96 -15.20 11.81
CA LEU A 33 -12.03 -15.61 10.77
C LEU A 33 -11.30 -16.88 11.20
N PRO A 34 -11.23 -17.92 10.35
CA PRO A 34 -10.43 -19.10 10.67
C PRO A 34 -8.97 -18.70 10.90
N ILE A 35 -8.31 -19.35 11.86
CA ILE A 35 -6.87 -19.21 12.09
C ILE A 35 -6.16 -20.45 11.56
N LYS A 36 -5.28 -20.27 10.57
CA LYS A 36 -4.47 -21.36 9.97
C LYS A 36 -3.10 -20.83 9.55
N GLY A 37 -2.15 -21.73 9.31
CA GLY A 37 -0.87 -21.37 8.68
C GLY A 37 -1.03 -20.90 7.23
N ARG A 38 0.05 -20.32 6.67
CA ARG A 38 0.11 -20.03 5.22
C ARG A 38 0.13 -21.35 4.43
N ALA A 39 -0.72 -21.47 3.42
CA ALA A 39 -0.60 -22.51 2.42
C ALA A 39 0.59 -22.22 1.48
N PRO A 40 1.11 -23.22 0.74
CA PRO A 40 2.18 -22.99 -0.23
C PRO A 40 1.80 -21.97 -1.31
N LYS A 41 2.76 -21.16 -1.76
CA LYS A 41 2.60 -20.24 -2.90
C LYS A 41 2.64 -20.96 -4.26
N THR A 42 2.83 -22.28 -4.28
CA THR A 42 2.91 -23.09 -5.50
C THR A 42 1.69 -22.85 -6.40
N GLY A 43 1.94 -22.64 -7.69
CA GLY A 43 0.89 -22.41 -8.69
C GLY A 43 0.30 -20.99 -8.69
N TYR A 44 0.79 -20.09 -7.83
CA TYR A 44 0.36 -18.70 -7.87
C TYR A 44 0.91 -17.98 -9.11
N GLU A 45 0.00 -17.43 -9.90
CA GLU A 45 0.30 -16.44 -10.92
C GLU A 45 -0.69 -15.29 -10.79
N ARG A 46 -0.22 -14.05 -10.91
CA ARG A 46 -1.11 -12.87 -10.78
C ARG A 46 -2.24 -12.90 -11.82
N ALA A 47 -1.97 -13.45 -13.02
CA ALA A 47 -2.95 -13.57 -14.10
C ALA A 47 -4.16 -14.44 -13.73
N LEU A 48 -4.05 -15.31 -12.72
CA LEU A 48 -5.17 -16.11 -12.22
C LEU A 48 -6.27 -15.29 -11.55
N PHE A 49 -5.99 -14.02 -11.23
CA PHE A 49 -6.97 -13.05 -10.75
C PHE A 49 -7.63 -12.27 -11.91
N GLY A 50 -7.42 -12.71 -13.14
CA GLY A 50 -7.99 -12.09 -14.33
C GLY A 50 -7.21 -10.87 -14.82
N GLN A 51 -7.81 -10.17 -15.78
CA GLN A 51 -7.25 -8.93 -16.30
C GLN A 51 -7.14 -7.90 -15.18
N ALA A 52 -5.99 -7.25 -15.08
CA ALA A 52 -5.80 -6.15 -14.13
C ALA A 52 -6.74 -4.98 -14.48
N TRP A 53 -7.43 -4.47 -13.47
CA TRP A 53 -8.35 -3.33 -13.58
C TRP A 53 -9.52 -3.62 -14.53
N SER A 54 -10.14 -4.78 -14.36
CA SER A 54 -11.24 -5.23 -15.19
C SER A 54 -12.55 -4.61 -14.75
N ASP A 55 -13.27 -3.99 -15.69
CA ASP A 55 -14.66 -3.57 -15.52
C ASP A 55 -15.65 -4.76 -15.60
N ASP A 56 -15.19 -5.93 -16.04
CA ASP A 56 -16.02 -7.15 -16.17
C ASP A 56 -16.11 -7.89 -14.83
N VAL A 57 -16.70 -7.24 -13.83
CA VAL A 57 -16.80 -7.73 -12.44
C VAL A 57 -18.17 -7.43 -11.84
N THR A 58 -18.59 -8.25 -10.86
CA THR A 58 -19.92 -8.12 -10.23
C THR A 58 -19.89 -7.43 -8.87
N VAL A 59 -18.73 -6.92 -8.46
CA VAL A 59 -18.53 -6.10 -7.26
C VAL A 59 -18.89 -4.63 -7.56
N PRO A 60 -19.01 -3.76 -6.54
CA PRO A 60 -19.31 -2.34 -6.77
C PRO A 60 -18.38 -1.71 -7.82
N GLU A 61 -18.93 -0.77 -8.57
CA GLU A 61 -18.27 -0.05 -9.67
C GLU A 61 -17.97 -0.89 -10.92
N GLY A 62 -18.27 -2.20 -10.95
CA GLY A 62 -18.19 -3.00 -12.17
C GLY A 62 -19.28 -2.68 -13.20
N HIS A 63 -18.96 -2.98 -14.47
CA HIS A 63 -19.78 -2.74 -15.66
C HIS A 63 -20.24 -1.28 -15.82
N ASN A 64 -19.42 -0.33 -15.40
CA ASN A 64 -19.75 1.09 -15.46
C ASN A 64 -19.16 1.79 -16.70
N GLY A 65 -18.32 1.09 -17.48
CA GLY A 65 -17.64 1.60 -18.67
C GLY A 65 -16.24 2.16 -18.43
N CYS A 66 -15.78 2.21 -17.18
CA CYS A 66 -14.46 2.62 -16.74
C CYS A 66 -13.66 1.43 -16.23
N ASP A 67 -12.34 1.45 -16.41
CA ASP A 67 -11.49 0.46 -15.74
C ASP A 67 -11.44 0.73 -14.23
N THR A 68 -11.32 -0.33 -13.44
CA THR A 68 -11.31 -0.26 -11.97
C THR A 68 -10.25 0.72 -11.44
N ARG A 69 -9.10 0.84 -12.11
CA ARG A 69 -8.06 1.77 -11.67
C ARG A 69 -8.57 3.20 -11.71
N ASN A 70 -9.31 3.56 -12.75
CA ASN A 70 -9.91 4.88 -12.87
C ASN A 70 -11.03 5.10 -11.85
N ASP A 71 -11.83 4.08 -11.54
CA ASP A 71 -12.83 4.17 -10.48
C ASP A 71 -12.18 4.49 -9.12
N ILE A 72 -11.13 3.74 -8.76
CA ILE A 72 -10.39 3.99 -7.51
C ILE A 72 -9.72 5.36 -7.51
N LEU A 73 -9.13 5.79 -8.64
CA LEU A 73 -8.55 7.14 -8.72
C LEU A 73 -9.62 8.23 -8.56
N ARG A 74 -10.81 8.07 -9.14
CA ARG A 74 -11.92 9.03 -8.98
C ARG A 74 -12.44 9.06 -7.55
N ARG A 75 -12.45 7.92 -6.86
CA ARG A 75 -12.87 7.81 -5.47
C ARG A 75 -11.87 8.44 -4.50
N ASP A 76 -10.57 8.20 -4.73
CA ASP A 76 -9.53 8.48 -3.73
C ASP A 76 -8.78 9.82 -3.95
N LEU A 77 -8.80 10.38 -5.16
CA LEU A 77 -8.18 11.68 -5.43
C LEU A 77 -9.19 12.82 -5.25
N VAL A 78 -8.68 13.97 -4.83
CA VAL A 78 -9.40 15.26 -4.86
C VAL A 78 -8.85 16.12 -6.00
N ASP A 79 -9.57 17.20 -6.33
CA ASP A 79 -9.17 18.17 -7.36
C ASP A 79 -8.84 17.50 -8.71
N ILE A 80 -9.64 16.50 -9.09
CA ILE A 80 -9.38 15.68 -10.27
C ILE A 80 -9.68 16.42 -11.57
N GLU A 81 -8.83 16.22 -12.57
CA GLU A 81 -9.15 16.55 -13.96
C GLU A 81 -9.40 15.27 -14.75
N ILE A 82 -10.52 15.23 -15.47
CA ILE A 82 -10.88 14.12 -16.33
C ILE A 82 -10.43 14.39 -17.76
N LYS A 83 -9.80 13.40 -18.40
CA LYS A 83 -9.36 13.49 -19.79
C LYS A 83 -10.59 13.68 -20.70
N PRO A 84 -10.64 14.74 -21.51
CA PRO A 84 -11.71 14.94 -22.48
C PRO A 84 -11.85 13.77 -23.46
N GLY A 85 -13.09 13.42 -23.81
CA GLY A 85 -13.39 12.33 -24.74
C GLY A 85 -13.15 10.93 -24.17
N SER A 86 -13.04 10.78 -22.85
CA SER A 86 -12.89 9.48 -22.18
C SER A 86 -14.17 8.92 -21.58
N ASN A 87 -15.34 9.47 -21.96
CA ASN A 87 -16.65 9.15 -21.36
C ASN A 87 -16.63 9.29 -19.84
N ASP A 88 -16.03 10.39 -19.36
CA ASP A 88 -15.85 10.71 -17.94
C ASP A 88 -15.05 9.69 -17.11
N CYS A 89 -14.35 8.74 -17.73
CA CYS A 89 -13.61 7.70 -17.01
C CYS A 89 -12.18 8.11 -16.64
N VAL A 90 -11.42 8.65 -17.59
CA VAL A 90 -9.96 8.67 -17.45
C VAL A 90 -9.50 9.85 -16.59
N VAL A 91 -9.04 9.57 -15.37
CA VAL A 91 -8.42 10.58 -14.49
C VAL A 91 -7.05 10.98 -15.05
N ALA A 92 -6.93 12.24 -15.49
CA ALA A 92 -5.72 12.82 -16.06
C ALA A 92 -4.78 13.36 -14.97
N SER A 93 -5.33 13.98 -13.93
CA SER A 93 -4.59 14.55 -12.80
C SER A 93 -5.46 14.62 -11.54
N GLY A 94 -4.85 14.92 -10.39
CA GLY A 94 -5.53 15.17 -9.13
C GLY A 94 -4.55 15.14 -7.95
N VAL A 95 -5.05 15.22 -6.72
CA VAL A 95 -4.23 15.13 -5.51
C VAL A 95 -4.69 13.94 -4.68
N LEU A 96 -3.78 13.02 -4.40
CA LEU A 96 -4.00 11.94 -3.45
C LEU A 96 -3.58 12.40 -2.06
N ASN A 97 -4.52 12.44 -1.11
CA ASN A 97 -4.18 12.51 0.31
C ASN A 97 -3.91 11.08 0.80
N ASP A 98 -2.67 10.60 0.65
CA ASP A 98 -2.32 9.19 0.80
C ASP A 98 -2.48 8.74 2.26
N PRO A 99 -3.44 7.86 2.57
CA PRO A 99 -3.72 7.48 3.96
C PRO A 99 -2.59 6.63 4.56
N TYR A 100 -1.80 5.92 3.74
CA TYR A 100 -0.71 5.09 4.26
C TYR A 100 0.46 5.91 4.80
N THR A 101 0.77 7.04 4.17
CA THR A 101 1.86 7.93 4.58
C THR A 101 1.40 9.15 5.36
N GLY A 102 0.13 9.55 5.22
CA GLY A 102 -0.37 10.83 5.71
C GLY A 102 0.14 12.03 4.89
N THR A 103 0.62 11.82 3.67
CA THR A 103 1.18 12.87 2.80
C THR A 103 0.31 13.12 1.58
N ALA A 104 0.35 14.35 1.05
CA ALA A 104 -0.33 14.68 -0.20
C ALA A 104 0.60 14.43 -1.40
N ILE A 105 0.07 13.79 -2.44
CA ILE A 105 0.81 13.41 -3.65
C ILE A 105 0.05 13.94 -4.86
N ALA A 106 0.68 14.83 -5.63
CA ALA A 106 0.15 15.26 -6.91
C ALA A 106 0.24 14.10 -7.92
N PHE A 107 -0.92 13.67 -8.42
CA PHE A 107 -1.02 12.70 -9.49
C PHE A 107 -1.11 13.41 -10.83
N GLN A 108 -0.23 13.01 -11.75
CA GLN A 108 -0.32 13.38 -13.16
C GLN A 108 -0.16 12.11 -13.99
N ARG A 109 -1.15 11.79 -14.82
CA ARG A 109 -1.07 10.68 -15.75
C ARG A 109 0.01 10.96 -16.78
N GLY A 110 0.93 10.01 -16.94
CA GLY A 110 2.05 10.14 -17.87
C GLY A 110 3.06 9.02 -17.74
N ARG A 111 3.96 8.93 -18.73
CA ARG A 111 5.05 7.96 -18.70
C ARG A 111 6.01 8.34 -17.56
N GLY A 112 6.20 7.42 -16.61
CA GLY A 112 7.04 7.64 -15.43
C GLY A 112 6.35 8.33 -14.26
N THR A 113 5.28 9.10 -14.49
CA THR A 113 4.55 9.80 -13.41
C THR A 113 3.36 9.00 -12.87
N SER A 114 2.71 8.19 -13.72
CA SER A 114 1.56 7.38 -13.29
C SER A 114 1.89 6.36 -12.20
N ARG A 115 3.18 5.99 -12.03
CA ARG A 115 3.64 5.02 -11.02
C ARG A 115 3.82 5.65 -9.64
N ALA A 116 3.83 6.98 -9.53
CA ALA A 116 3.89 7.67 -8.25
C ALA A 116 2.64 7.37 -7.39
N VAL A 117 1.49 7.17 -8.03
CA VAL A 117 0.26 6.69 -7.40
C VAL A 117 -0.09 5.32 -7.94
N GLN A 118 -0.01 4.30 -7.10
CA GLN A 118 -0.42 2.94 -7.42
C GLN A 118 -1.78 2.64 -6.79
N ILE A 119 -2.44 1.58 -7.26
CA ILE A 119 -3.61 1.03 -6.58
C ILE A 119 -3.13 -0.23 -5.84
N ASP A 120 -3.14 -0.17 -4.52
CA ASP A 120 -2.81 -1.29 -3.65
C ASP A 120 -4.00 -2.24 -3.51
N HIS A 121 -3.69 -3.52 -3.39
CA HIS A 121 -4.57 -4.55 -2.86
C HIS A 121 -4.35 -4.63 -1.35
N VAL A 122 -5.25 -4.05 -0.55
CA VAL A 122 -5.16 -3.96 0.93
C VAL A 122 -4.82 -5.32 1.53
N VAL A 123 -5.52 -6.38 1.10
CA VAL A 123 -5.08 -7.77 1.18
C VAL A 123 -4.44 -8.16 -0.15
N ALA A 124 -3.13 -8.37 -0.15
CA ALA A 124 -2.36 -8.66 -1.36
C ALA A 124 -2.83 -9.96 -2.04
N LEU A 125 -2.79 -10.01 -3.38
CA LEU A 125 -3.24 -11.19 -4.15
C LEU A 125 -2.44 -12.46 -3.80
N SER A 126 -1.12 -12.33 -3.60
CA SER A 126 -0.24 -13.42 -3.17
C SER A 126 -0.51 -13.89 -1.73
N ASP A 127 -0.89 -12.97 -0.83
CA ASP A 127 -1.30 -13.31 0.53
C ASP A 127 -2.62 -14.07 0.51
N ALA A 128 -3.61 -13.56 -0.25
CA ALA A 128 -4.91 -14.19 -0.42
C ALA A 128 -4.78 -15.61 -0.99
N TRP A 129 -3.90 -15.83 -1.98
CA TRP A 129 -3.63 -17.16 -2.53
C TRP A 129 -3.26 -18.18 -1.45
N GLN A 130 -2.29 -17.81 -0.62
CA GLN A 130 -1.79 -18.63 0.49
C GLN A 130 -2.79 -18.73 1.66
N LYS A 131 -3.88 -17.95 1.62
CA LYS A 131 -4.87 -17.86 2.70
C LYS A 131 -6.31 -18.14 2.26
N GLY A 132 -6.49 -18.78 1.11
CA GLY A 132 -7.76 -19.36 0.67
C GLY A 132 -8.09 -19.17 -0.80
N ALA A 133 -7.53 -18.15 -1.45
CA ALA A 133 -7.89 -17.80 -2.82
C ALA A 133 -7.51 -18.86 -3.87
N GLN A 134 -6.59 -19.78 -3.56
CA GLN A 134 -6.29 -20.91 -4.44
C GLN A 134 -7.47 -21.88 -4.64
N GLN A 135 -8.50 -21.81 -3.79
CA GLN A 135 -9.70 -22.67 -3.86
C GLN A 135 -10.86 -21.98 -4.59
N TRP A 136 -10.73 -20.70 -4.91
CA TRP A 136 -11.78 -19.93 -5.54
C TRP A 136 -11.87 -20.21 -7.04
N ASP A 137 -13.07 -20.03 -7.58
CA ASP A 137 -13.25 -19.93 -9.02
C ASP A 137 -12.60 -18.64 -9.57
N GLU A 138 -12.55 -18.54 -10.90
CA GLU A 138 -11.97 -17.37 -11.58
C GLU A 138 -12.76 -16.08 -11.31
N THR A 139 -14.08 -16.15 -11.24
CA THR A 139 -14.95 -14.99 -11.00
C THR A 139 -14.69 -14.38 -9.62
N THR A 140 -14.59 -15.20 -8.58
CA THR A 140 -14.31 -14.74 -7.22
C THR A 140 -12.92 -14.13 -7.12
N ARG A 141 -11.90 -14.74 -7.76
CA ARG A 141 -10.55 -14.13 -7.84
C ARG A 141 -10.56 -12.79 -8.57
N ARG A 142 -11.28 -12.70 -9.70
CA ARG A 142 -11.42 -11.45 -10.47
C ARG A 142 -12.11 -10.36 -9.66
N ASN A 143 -13.20 -10.70 -8.98
CA ASN A 143 -13.91 -9.79 -8.09
C ASN A 143 -13.00 -9.32 -6.95
N PHE A 144 -12.31 -10.23 -6.25
CA PHE A 144 -11.36 -9.87 -5.18
C PHE A 144 -10.27 -8.89 -5.64
N ALA A 145 -9.79 -9.04 -6.88
CA ALA A 145 -8.74 -8.20 -7.44
C ALA A 145 -9.24 -6.84 -7.93
N ASN A 146 -10.54 -6.64 -8.10
CA ASN A 146 -11.13 -5.40 -8.61
C ASN A 146 -12.16 -4.78 -7.66
N ASP A 147 -12.38 -5.35 -6.47
CA ASP A 147 -13.33 -4.84 -5.50
C ASP A 147 -12.83 -3.55 -4.85
N PRO A 148 -13.57 -2.43 -4.94
CA PRO A 148 -13.24 -1.21 -4.22
C PRO A 148 -13.05 -1.41 -2.72
N LEU A 149 -13.64 -2.44 -2.11
CA LEU A 149 -13.38 -2.84 -0.71
C LEU A 149 -11.94 -3.32 -0.49
N ASN A 150 -11.29 -3.95 -1.47
CA ASN A 150 -9.90 -4.40 -1.36
C ASN A 150 -8.89 -3.44 -2.03
N LEU A 151 -9.34 -2.38 -2.71
CA LEU A 151 -8.47 -1.49 -3.48
C LEU A 151 -8.32 -0.08 -2.93
N GLN A 152 -7.11 0.48 -2.96
CA GLN A 152 -6.86 1.86 -2.52
C GLN A 152 -5.74 2.53 -3.32
N ALA A 153 -5.91 3.78 -3.70
CA ALA A 153 -4.81 4.59 -4.21
C ALA A 153 -3.80 4.90 -3.09
N THR A 154 -2.51 4.72 -3.37
CA THR A 154 -1.43 5.00 -2.42
C THR A 154 -0.13 5.35 -3.15
N SER A 155 0.86 5.81 -2.40
CA SER A 155 2.23 6.05 -2.88
C SER A 155 2.84 4.77 -3.47
N GLY A 156 3.41 4.87 -4.68
CA GLY A 156 4.07 3.74 -5.35
C GLY A 156 5.17 3.07 -4.52
N PRO A 157 6.18 3.81 -4.04
CA PRO A 157 7.24 3.24 -3.20
C PRO A 157 6.73 2.57 -1.91
N ILE A 158 5.64 3.08 -1.32
CA ILE A 158 5.07 2.50 -0.09
C ILE A 158 4.33 1.20 -0.40
N ASN A 159 3.64 1.13 -1.54
CA ASN A 159 3.03 -0.10 -2.02
C ASN A 159 4.07 -1.16 -2.37
N GLU A 160 5.20 -0.75 -2.94
CA GLU A 160 6.34 -1.63 -3.22
C GLU A 160 6.97 -2.15 -1.93
N GLN A 161 7.16 -1.28 -0.93
CA GLN A 161 7.61 -1.69 0.41
C GLN A 161 6.66 -2.68 1.09
N LYS A 162 5.34 -2.52 0.91
CA LYS A 162 4.33 -3.45 1.45
C LYS A 162 4.45 -4.85 0.85
N GLY A 163 4.69 -4.95 -0.47
CA GLY A 163 4.81 -6.22 -1.17
C GLY A 163 3.59 -7.13 -0.96
N ASP A 164 3.85 -8.41 -0.63
CA ASP A 164 2.81 -9.38 -0.25
C ASP A 164 2.66 -9.58 1.27
N GLY A 165 3.12 -8.60 2.05
CA GLY A 165 2.99 -8.59 3.51
C GLY A 165 1.54 -8.57 3.99
N ASP A 166 1.30 -9.26 5.11
CA ASP A 166 0.06 -9.16 5.87
C ASP A 166 0.21 -8.19 7.05
N ALA A 167 -0.85 -8.03 7.85
CA ALA A 167 -0.86 -7.10 8.99
C ALA A 167 0.14 -7.44 10.10
N ALA A 168 0.73 -8.65 10.12
CA ALA A 168 1.81 -8.99 11.04
C ALA A 168 3.17 -8.50 10.52
N THR A 169 3.39 -8.56 9.21
CA THR A 169 4.69 -8.24 8.59
C THR A 169 4.80 -6.79 8.13
N TRP A 170 3.67 -6.14 7.85
CA TRP A 170 3.65 -4.76 7.38
C TRP A 170 2.41 -4.01 7.87
N LEU A 171 2.61 -2.78 8.32
CA LEU A 171 1.54 -1.84 8.67
C LEU A 171 1.88 -0.47 8.08
N PRO A 172 0.88 0.33 7.68
CA PRO A 172 1.13 1.67 7.19
C PRO A 172 1.96 2.50 8.17
N PRO A 173 2.93 3.30 7.68
CA PRO A 173 3.74 4.17 8.55
C PRO A 173 2.89 5.23 9.26
N ASN A 174 1.80 5.70 8.63
CA ASN A 174 0.82 6.55 9.27
C ASN A 174 0.02 5.79 10.34
N LYS A 175 0.42 5.95 11.60
CA LYS A 175 -0.18 5.23 12.73
C LYS A 175 -1.67 5.52 12.91
N SER A 176 -2.13 6.74 12.63
CA SER A 176 -3.55 7.09 12.78
C SER A 176 -4.46 6.33 11.82
N TYR A 177 -3.91 5.85 10.70
CA TYR A 177 -4.65 5.08 9.70
C TYR A 177 -4.71 3.57 10.00
N ARG A 178 -3.87 3.06 10.91
CA ARG A 178 -3.73 1.62 11.15
C ARG A 178 -5.04 0.95 11.59
N TYR A 179 -5.85 1.63 12.40
CA TYR A 179 -7.16 1.13 12.80
C TYR A 179 -8.06 0.88 11.58
N THR A 180 -8.17 1.86 10.69
CA THR A 180 -8.94 1.75 9.44
C THR A 180 -8.38 0.64 8.54
N TYR A 181 -7.05 0.59 8.39
CA TYR A 181 -6.38 -0.42 7.58
C TYR A 181 -6.69 -1.85 8.06
N VAL A 182 -6.50 -2.15 9.34
CA VAL A 182 -6.74 -3.51 9.85
C VAL A 182 -8.23 -3.86 9.91
N SER A 183 -9.11 -2.89 10.18
CA SER A 183 -10.57 -3.09 10.11
C SER A 183 -11.00 -3.49 8.70
N ARG A 184 -10.40 -2.86 7.69
CA ARG A 184 -10.65 -3.16 6.28
C ARG A 184 -10.11 -4.53 5.88
N ILE A 185 -8.94 -4.94 6.38
CA ILE A 185 -8.44 -6.32 6.18
C ILE A 185 -9.43 -7.33 6.74
N VAL A 186 -9.95 -7.13 7.95
CA VAL A 186 -10.95 -8.02 8.56
C VAL A 186 -12.20 -8.11 7.70
N GLU A 187 -12.70 -6.97 7.20
CA GLU A 187 -13.86 -6.95 6.30
C GLU A 187 -13.62 -7.73 5.02
N VAL A 188 -12.51 -7.46 4.31
CA VAL A 188 -12.13 -8.15 3.08
C VAL A 188 -12.04 -9.66 3.34
N LYS A 189 -11.33 -10.08 4.39
CA LYS A 189 -11.15 -11.50 4.67
C LYS A 189 -12.46 -12.18 5.04
N ALA A 190 -13.36 -11.51 5.76
CA ALA A 190 -14.68 -12.03 6.08
C ALA A 190 -15.56 -12.19 4.84
N VAL A 191 -15.63 -11.17 3.98
CA VAL A 191 -16.43 -11.19 2.75
C VAL A 191 -15.98 -12.30 1.80
N TYR A 192 -14.67 -12.50 1.66
CA TYR A 192 -14.10 -13.47 0.73
C TYR A 192 -13.78 -14.84 1.36
N GLY A 193 -14.05 -15.04 2.65
CA GLY A 193 -13.79 -16.31 3.33
C GLY A 193 -12.31 -16.69 3.40
N LEU A 194 -11.42 -15.69 3.49
CA LEU A 194 -9.98 -15.90 3.73
C LEU A 194 -9.73 -16.17 5.22
N TRP A 195 -8.67 -16.93 5.50
CA TRP A 195 -8.18 -17.08 6.87
C TRP A 195 -7.06 -16.09 7.21
N VAL A 196 -6.74 -16.00 8.49
CA VAL A 196 -5.58 -15.28 9.03
C VAL A 196 -4.59 -16.27 9.64
N THR A 197 -3.33 -15.87 9.74
CA THR A 197 -2.37 -16.57 10.61
C THR A 197 -2.59 -16.12 12.05
N GLN A 198 -2.07 -16.89 13.02
CA GLN A 198 -2.11 -16.46 14.42
C GLN A 198 -1.41 -15.11 14.60
N ALA A 199 -0.24 -14.92 13.97
CA ALA A 199 0.52 -13.67 14.06
C ALA A 199 -0.26 -12.48 13.47
N GLU A 200 -0.95 -12.67 12.34
CA GLU A 200 -1.78 -11.64 11.71
C GLU A 200 -2.98 -11.30 12.60
N HIS A 201 -3.67 -12.31 13.12
CA HIS A 201 -4.78 -12.13 14.06
C HIS A 201 -4.35 -11.30 15.27
N ASP A 202 -3.26 -11.68 15.93
CA ASP A 202 -2.77 -11.00 17.12
C ASP A 202 -2.32 -9.56 16.82
N ALA A 203 -1.72 -9.32 15.66
CA ALA A 203 -1.36 -7.97 15.23
C ALA A 203 -2.59 -7.08 15.02
N ILE A 204 -3.62 -7.59 14.34
CA ILE A 204 -4.89 -6.89 14.15
C ILE A 204 -5.55 -6.61 15.51
N ALA A 205 -5.67 -7.62 16.37
CA ALA A 205 -6.30 -7.49 17.68
C ALA A 205 -5.61 -6.44 18.57
N ARG A 206 -4.26 -6.37 18.56
CA ARG A 206 -3.50 -5.33 19.26
C ARG A 206 -3.84 -3.93 18.75
N ILE A 207 -3.86 -3.72 17.43
CA ILE A 207 -4.18 -2.41 16.85
C ILE A 207 -5.62 -1.99 17.17
N LEU A 208 -6.57 -2.93 17.08
CA LEU A 208 -7.97 -2.67 17.43
C LEU A 208 -8.13 -2.35 18.93
N SER A 209 -7.36 -2.98 19.82
CA SER A 209 -7.46 -2.78 21.27
C SER A 209 -6.71 -1.55 21.78
N ALA A 210 -5.63 -1.14 21.10
CA ALA A 210 -4.79 0.00 21.51
C ALA A 210 -5.54 1.34 21.51
N VAL A 211 -6.61 1.47 20.73
CA VAL A 211 -7.45 2.69 20.71
C VAL A 211 -8.26 2.85 22.01
N TYR A 212 -8.38 1.82 22.85
CA TYR A 212 -9.16 1.82 24.10
C TYR A 212 -8.32 1.72 25.38
N GLY A 213 -7.00 1.98 25.30
CA GLY A 213 -6.14 2.03 26.49
C GLY A 213 -5.89 0.68 27.16
N ALA A 214 -5.96 -0.43 26.42
CA ALA A 214 -5.39 -1.69 26.90
C ALA A 214 -3.88 -1.49 27.12
N PRO A 215 -3.30 -1.99 28.24
CA PRO A 215 -1.88 -1.83 28.53
C PRO A 215 -1.06 -2.38 27.36
N ASP A 216 -0.04 -1.61 26.98
CA ASP A 216 0.89 -1.88 25.89
C ASP A 216 1.50 -3.28 26.08
N GLN A 217 0.91 -4.28 25.45
CA GLN A 217 1.43 -5.63 25.52
C GLN A 217 2.62 -5.67 24.56
N PRO A 218 3.82 -6.03 25.04
CA PRO A 218 5.00 -6.05 24.19
C PRO A 218 4.69 -6.91 22.95
N PRO A 219 5.17 -6.50 21.77
CA PRO A 219 5.02 -7.30 20.57
C PRO A 219 5.48 -8.73 20.88
N PRO A 220 4.79 -9.77 20.36
CA PRO A 220 5.33 -11.12 20.38
C PRO A 220 6.77 -11.05 19.89
N PRO A 221 7.71 -11.79 20.50
CA PRO A 221 9.07 -11.83 19.98
C PRO A 221 8.99 -12.13 18.48
N GLU A 222 9.69 -11.32 17.67
CA GLU A 222 9.89 -11.61 16.26
C GLU A 222 10.22 -13.09 16.15
N GLN A 223 9.30 -13.87 15.56
CA GLN A 223 9.63 -15.21 15.15
C GLN A 223 10.53 -15.06 13.94
N THR A 224 11.82 -14.95 14.21
CA THR A 224 12.88 -15.22 13.25
C THR A 224 12.49 -16.51 12.54
N PRO A 225 12.37 -16.53 11.21
CA PRO A 225 12.24 -17.78 10.48
C PRO A 225 13.36 -18.72 10.94
N GLU A 226 12.99 -19.92 11.36
CA GLU A 226 13.91 -20.95 11.80
C GLU A 226 15.04 -21.08 10.75
N ALA A 227 16.25 -20.77 11.18
CA ALA A 227 17.42 -20.66 10.33
C ALA A 227 17.79 -22.04 9.78
N THR A 228 17.67 -22.19 8.47
CA THR A 228 18.53 -23.11 7.71
C THR A 228 19.99 -22.73 8.00
N PRO A 229 20.94 -23.68 8.17
CA PRO A 229 22.28 -23.38 8.66
C PRO A 229 23.04 -22.35 7.78
N PRO A 230 23.96 -21.56 8.38
CA PRO A 230 24.43 -20.31 7.79
C PRO A 230 25.41 -20.55 6.64
N ALA A 231 25.16 -19.89 5.50
CA ALA A 231 26.26 -19.46 4.64
C ALA A 231 26.88 -18.21 5.29
N GLU A 232 28.17 -18.30 5.56
CA GLU A 232 29.01 -17.31 6.24
C GLU A 232 28.91 -15.93 5.58
N GLN A 233 28.30 -14.97 6.27
CA GLN A 233 28.24 -13.57 5.85
C GLN A 233 28.96 -12.69 6.88
N THR A 234 30.08 -12.13 6.43
CA THR A 234 30.87 -11.11 7.12
C THR A 234 30.04 -9.84 7.27
N GLN A 235 29.79 -9.43 8.51
CA GLN A 235 29.09 -8.17 8.81
C GLN A 235 29.95 -6.97 8.41
N THR A 236 29.43 -6.10 7.56
CA THR A 236 29.95 -4.74 7.38
C THR A 236 28.96 -3.74 7.97
N GLU A 237 29.49 -2.88 8.83
CA GLU A 237 28.83 -1.80 9.57
C GLU A 237 28.10 -0.80 8.64
N PRO A 238 26.96 -0.20 9.05
CA PRO A 238 26.20 0.70 8.20
C PRO A 238 26.92 2.06 8.03
N VAL A 239 27.17 2.45 6.78
CA VAL A 239 27.70 3.78 6.42
C VAL A 239 26.55 4.79 6.30
N PRO A 240 26.70 6.05 6.75
CA PRO A 240 25.64 7.05 6.70
C PRO A 240 25.37 7.53 5.27
N PHE A 241 24.10 7.79 4.98
CA PHE A 241 23.59 8.37 3.73
C PHE A 241 24.15 9.79 3.53
N ALA A 242 24.96 9.98 2.49
CA ALA A 242 25.32 11.31 1.98
C ALA A 242 24.36 11.67 0.83
N GLY A 243 23.65 12.78 0.96
CA GLY A 243 22.79 13.31 -0.10
C GLY A 243 23.55 13.62 -1.40
N PRO A 244 22.82 13.90 -2.49
CA PRO A 244 23.39 13.99 -3.83
C PRO A 244 24.45 15.09 -3.93
N VAL A 245 25.61 14.75 -4.50
CA VAL A 245 26.62 15.74 -4.90
C VAL A 245 26.26 16.28 -6.29
N ASP A 246 26.12 17.59 -6.40
CA ASP A 246 25.95 18.27 -7.68
C ASP A 246 27.16 17.97 -8.58
N GLY A 247 26.90 17.39 -9.76
CA GLY A 247 27.91 17.13 -10.79
C GLY A 247 28.31 15.67 -11.03
N ALA A 248 27.61 14.69 -10.45
CA ALA A 248 27.87 13.27 -10.75
C ALA A 248 27.66 12.96 -12.25
N PRO A 249 28.54 12.17 -12.88
CA PRO A 249 28.43 11.87 -14.31
C PRO A 249 27.14 11.11 -14.62
N ALA A 250 26.44 11.52 -15.68
CA ALA A 250 25.18 10.90 -16.11
C ALA A 250 25.32 9.43 -16.54
N PHE A 251 26.55 8.90 -16.65
CA PHE A 251 26.84 7.54 -17.07
C PHE A 251 28.00 6.94 -16.26
N PHE A 252 27.74 5.80 -15.63
CA PHE A 252 28.75 4.93 -15.03
C PHE A 252 28.95 3.70 -15.91
N PRO A 253 30.17 3.20 -16.15
CA PRO A 253 30.39 1.98 -16.95
C PRO A 253 30.09 0.67 -16.20
N ASN A 254 30.16 0.65 -14.86
CA ASN A 254 29.79 -0.47 -13.98
C ASN A 254 29.60 0.02 -12.52
N CYS A 255 29.15 -0.85 -11.62
CA CYS A 255 28.90 -0.49 -10.22
C CYS A 255 30.15 -0.10 -9.43
N ALA A 256 31.32 -0.61 -9.80
CA ALA A 256 32.57 -0.19 -9.17
C ALA A 256 32.85 1.30 -9.44
N ALA A 257 32.57 1.78 -10.66
CA ALA A 257 32.71 3.21 -10.99
C ALA A 257 31.67 4.08 -10.27
N ALA A 258 30.43 3.60 -10.12
CA ALA A 258 29.37 4.31 -9.38
C ALA A 258 29.72 4.46 -7.89
N ARG A 259 30.22 3.40 -7.25
CA ARG A 259 30.68 3.45 -5.85
C ARG A 259 31.93 4.31 -5.67
N ALA A 260 32.91 4.21 -6.57
CA ALA A 260 34.12 5.04 -6.52
C ALA A 260 33.81 6.55 -6.65
N ALA A 261 32.72 6.90 -7.34
CA ALA A 261 32.23 8.27 -7.46
C ALA A 261 31.29 8.70 -6.31
N GLY A 262 31.00 7.82 -5.34
CA GLY A 262 30.06 8.09 -4.25
C GLY A 262 28.59 8.22 -4.67
N ALA A 263 28.24 7.70 -5.85
CA ALA A 263 26.89 7.83 -6.40
C ALA A 263 25.97 6.64 -6.06
N ALA A 264 26.52 5.52 -5.57
CA ALA A 264 25.76 4.31 -5.24
C ALA A 264 25.32 4.28 -3.76
N PRO A 265 24.15 3.72 -3.43
CA PRO A 265 23.16 3.12 -4.35
C PRO A 265 22.42 4.16 -5.20
N ILE A 266 22.15 3.84 -6.47
CA ILE A 266 21.45 4.74 -7.42
C ILE A 266 20.01 4.27 -7.60
N LEU A 267 19.04 5.11 -7.26
CA LEU A 267 17.61 4.77 -7.40
C LEU A 267 17.11 4.97 -8.83
N ALA A 268 16.11 4.18 -9.24
CA ALA A 268 15.43 4.31 -10.51
C ALA A 268 14.91 5.75 -10.73
N GLY A 269 15.39 6.39 -11.80
CA GLY A 269 15.08 7.78 -12.13
C GLY A 269 16.12 8.81 -11.66
N GLN A 270 17.11 8.41 -10.86
CA GLN A 270 18.26 9.27 -10.53
C GLN A 270 19.29 9.32 -11.68
N PRO A 271 20.02 10.44 -11.84
CA PRO A 271 21.13 10.52 -12.79
C PRO A 271 22.15 9.39 -12.59
N GLY A 272 22.50 8.68 -13.66
CA GLY A 272 23.41 7.52 -13.59
C GLY A 272 22.72 6.17 -13.41
N TYR A 273 21.41 6.12 -13.15
CA TYR A 273 20.66 4.87 -13.10
C TYR A 273 20.55 4.25 -14.50
N ARG A 274 20.74 2.93 -14.58
CA ARG A 274 20.46 2.13 -15.77
C ARG A 274 20.14 0.70 -15.35
N SER A 275 19.19 0.06 -16.04
CA SER A 275 18.79 -1.32 -15.75
C SER A 275 19.94 -2.33 -15.85
N GLY A 276 20.97 -2.05 -16.66
CA GLY A 276 22.18 -2.88 -16.70
C GLY A 276 23.07 -2.80 -15.44
N LEU A 277 22.75 -1.93 -14.47
CA LEU A 277 23.39 -1.83 -13.16
C LEU A 277 22.50 -2.33 -12.02
N ASP A 278 21.24 -2.63 -12.33
CA ASP A 278 20.21 -3.10 -11.41
C ASP A 278 20.00 -4.59 -11.72
N GLY A 279 20.79 -5.42 -11.02
CA GLY A 279 20.99 -6.82 -11.37
C GLY A 279 19.78 -7.71 -11.09
N ASP A 280 18.96 -7.32 -10.13
CA ASP A 280 17.74 -7.99 -9.69
C ASP A 280 16.46 -7.25 -10.09
N GLY A 281 16.57 -6.03 -10.60
CA GLY A 281 15.49 -5.29 -11.26
C GLY A 281 14.50 -4.67 -10.29
N ASP A 282 14.93 -4.41 -9.06
CA ASP A 282 14.09 -3.91 -7.96
C ASP A 282 13.98 -2.38 -7.95
N GLY A 283 14.74 -1.71 -8.83
CA GLY A 283 14.78 -0.25 -8.93
C GLY A 283 15.96 0.38 -8.20
N ILE A 284 16.89 -0.39 -7.64
CA ILE A 284 18.08 0.08 -6.95
C ILE A 284 19.33 -0.46 -7.67
N ALA A 285 19.97 0.42 -8.43
CA ALA A 285 21.22 0.08 -9.11
C ALA A 285 22.42 0.14 -8.15
N CYS A 286 23.30 -0.84 -8.25
CA CYS A 286 24.59 -0.88 -7.57
C CYS A 286 24.56 -0.92 -6.03
N GLU A 287 23.64 -1.71 -5.49
CA GLU A 287 23.72 -2.21 -4.11
C GLU A 287 25.08 -2.87 -3.78
#